data_AF-A0A2V5JBT3-F1
#
_entry.id   AF-A0A2V5JBT3-F1
#
_cell.length_a   1.000
_cell.length_b   1.000
_cell.length_c   1.000
_cell.angle_alpha   90.00
_cell.angle_beta   90.00
_cell.angle_gamma   90.00
#
_symmetry.space_group_name_H-M   'P 1'
#
loop_
_entity.id
_entity.type
_entity.pdbx_description
1 polymer ?
#
loop_
_entity_poly.entity_id
_entity_poly.type
_entity_poly.pdbx_seq_one_letter_code
_entity_poly.pdbx_strand_id
1 'polypeptide(L)'
;MYADDAAVRARSIGLAGAKIAIAETFYRYASAIALTEVHLGCTVDEQIRWFMEAWRAAEVMRTRGADVRAVTAWALLGSFDWDSLVTRANGNYEAGAFDVTNGMVQPTALASMLQRIARDHSFDDPILESSGWWRRRSRLRLAIKSEMAA
;
A
#
# COMPACT_ATOMS: atom_id res chain seq x y z
N MET A 1 -4.96 14.71 -4.18
CA MET A 1 -4.95 13.25 -4.03
C MET A 1 -4.21 12.67 -5.22
N TYR A 2 -3.20 11.84 -4.98
CA TYR A 2 -2.38 11.22 -6.03
C TYR A 2 -2.51 9.70 -5.86
N ALA A 3 -3.01 9.02 -6.88
CA ALA A 3 -3.14 7.56 -6.92
C ALA A 3 -2.37 7.06 -8.14
N ASP A 4 -1.45 6.11 -7.95
CA ASP A 4 -0.55 5.66 -9.02
C ASP A 4 -0.30 4.15 -8.95
N ASP A 5 -1.23 3.37 -9.54
CA ASP A 5 -1.02 1.95 -9.83
C ASP A 5 0.12 1.74 -10.85
N ALA A 6 0.33 2.71 -11.75
CA ALA A 6 1.23 2.57 -12.88
C ALA A 6 2.72 2.59 -12.46
N ALA A 7 3.14 3.42 -11.51
CA ALA A 7 4.55 3.52 -11.11
C ALA A 7 5.09 2.24 -10.50
N VAL A 8 4.28 1.51 -9.72
CA VAL A 8 4.64 0.21 -9.16
C VAL A 8 4.90 -0.82 -10.27
N ARG A 9 4.30 -0.65 -11.45
CA ARG A 9 4.39 -1.60 -12.56
C ARG A 9 5.26 -1.12 -13.73
N ALA A 10 5.68 0.15 -13.76
CA ALA A 10 6.40 0.74 -14.90
C ALA A 10 7.86 1.10 -14.62
N ARG A 11 8.22 1.47 -13.38
CA ARG A 11 9.58 1.98 -13.08
C ARG A 11 10.56 0.85 -12.77
N SER A 12 11.49 0.57 -13.68
CA SER A 12 12.53 -0.46 -13.48
C SER A 12 13.47 -0.16 -12.30
N ILE A 13 13.70 1.11 -12.00
CA ILE A 13 14.58 1.58 -10.92
C ILE A 13 14.01 1.40 -9.50
N GLY A 14 12.75 0.97 -9.37
CA GLY A 14 12.11 0.78 -8.07
C GLY A 14 11.16 1.91 -7.67
N LEU A 15 10.61 1.78 -6.47
CA LEU A 15 9.80 2.79 -5.80
C LEU A 15 10.66 3.58 -4.82
N ALA A 16 10.44 4.88 -4.73
CA ALA A 16 11.05 5.71 -3.69
C ALA A 16 10.60 5.27 -2.28
N GLY A 17 9.33 4.87 -2.16
CA GLY A 17 8.73 4.39 -0.92
C GLY A 17 8.32 5.51 0.04
N ALA A 18 7.55 5.13 1.06
CA ALA A 18 6.97 6.07 2.02
C ALA A 18 8.01 6.94 2.74
N LYS A 19 9.18 6.39 3.08
CA LYS A 19 10.24 7.13 3.80
C LYS A 19 10.70 8.37 3.02
N ILE A 20 10.92 8.24 1.71
CA ILE A 20 11.36 9.37 0.87
C ILE A 20 10.22 10.37 0.73
N ALA A 21 8.99 9.91 0.47
CA ALA A 21 7.83 10.80 0.36
C ALA A 21 7.57 11.62 1.64
N ILE A 22 7.69 10.98 2.81
CA ILE A 22 7.59 11.65 4.12
C ILE A 22 8.74 12.65 4.28
N ALA A 23 9.97 12.27 3.96
CA ALA A 23 11.12 13.15 4.07
C ALA A 23 11.00 14.40 3.18
N GLU A 24 10.64 14.24 1.91
CA GLU A 24 10.42 15.37 0.99
C GLU A 24 9.30 16.28 1.49
N THR A 25 8.18 15.71 1.95
CA THR A 25 7.06 16.48 2.53
C THR A 25 7.52 17.25 3.77
N PHE A 26 8.24 16.59 4.68
CA PHE A 26 8.75 17.18 5.90
C PHE A 26 9.73 18.33 5.62
N TYR A 27 10.72 18.13 4.76
CA TYR A 27 11.70 19.17 4.41
C TYR A 27 11.08 20.34 3.64
N ARG A 28 10.04 20.09 2.85
CA ARG A 28 9.40 21.12 2.03
C ARG A 28 8.39 21.96 2.80
N TYR A 29 7.60 21.34 3.67
CA TYR A 29 6.43 21.99 4.27
C TYR A 29 6.53 22.17 5.78
N ALA A 30 7.44 21.47 6.47
CA ALA A 30 7.62 21.53 7.92
C ALA A 30 6.31 21.47 8.72
N SER A 31 5.33 20.70 8.21
CA SER A 31 3.98 20.60 8.73
C SER A 31 3.68 19.17 9.18
N ALA A 32 2.61 19.00 9.96
CA ALA A 32 2.13 17.69 10.36
C ALA A 32 1.78 16.81 9.15
N ILE A 33 2.13 15.53 9.22
CA ILE A 33 1.97 14.56 8.14
C ILE A 33 1.04 13.44 8.60
N ALA A 34 0.11 13.06 7.74
CA ALA A 34 -0.63 11.81 7.85
C ALA A 34 -0.52 11.06 6.51
N LEU A 35 -0.29 9.76 6.58
CA LEU A 35 -0.42 8.87 5.42
C LEU A 35 -1.88 8.45 5.36
N THR A 36 -2.68 9.14 4.55
CA THR A 36 -4.14 9.02 4.56
C THR A 36 -4.67 7.81 3.79
N GLU A 37 -3.88 7.27 2.86
CA GLU A 37 -4.25 6.11 2.06
C GLU A 37 -3.01 5.24 1.85
N VAL A 38 -2.89 4.18 2.64
CA VAL A 38 -1.90 3.12 2.42
C VAL A 38 -2.61 1.91 1.85
N HIS A 39 -2.51 1.77 0.52
CA HIS A 39 -3.14 0.74 -0.27
C HIS A 39 -2.21 0.27 -1.39
N LEU A 40 -2.31 -1.01 -1.72
CA LEU A 40 -1.76 -1.59 -2.94
C LEU A 40 -2.65 -2.75 -3.35
N GLY A 41 -3.02 -2.83 -4.63
CA GLY A 41 -3.87 -3.91 -5.13
C GLY A 41 -3.17 -5.25 -5.11
N CYS A 42 -3.46 -6.08 -4.11
CA CYS A 42 -2.81 -7.38 -3.89
C CYS A 42 -3.58 -8.30 -2.91
N THR A 43 -2.99 -9.45 -2.60
CA THR A 43 -3.51 -10.36 -1.57
C THR A 43 -3.37 -9.72 -0.18
N VAL A 44 -4.17 -10.16 0.78
CA VAL A 44 -4.13 -9.66 2.17
C VAL A 44 -2.72 -9.74 2.77
N ASP A 45 -1.98 -10.82 2.49
CA ASP A 45 -0.60 -10.98 2.95
C ASP A 45 0.33 -9.89 2.40
N GLU A 46 0.17 -9.54 1.14
CA GLU A 46 0.93 -8.48 0.48
C GLU A 46 0.47 -7.09 0.96
N GLN A 47 -0.82 -6.91 1.29
CA GLN A 47 -1.33 -5.68 1.91
C GLN A 47 -0.72 -5.47 3.30
N ILE A 48 -0.57 -6.52 4.11
CA ILE A 48 0.10 -6.47 5.41
C ILE A 48 1.54 -6.00 5.26
N ARG A 49 2.30 -6.61 4.33
CA ARG A 49 3.69 -6.20 4.04
C ARG A 49 3.75 -4.73 3.60
N TRP A 50 2.84 -4.29 2.72
CA TRP A 50 2.81 -2.93 2.19
C TRP A 50 2.54 -1.92 3.30
N PHE A 51 1.55 -2.20 4.14
CA PHE A 51 1.20 -1.37 5.26
C PHE A 51 2.36 -1.26 6.27
N MET A 52 3.00 -2.39 6.61
CA MET A 52 4.12 -2.39 7.55
C MET A 52 5.35 -1.65 7.01
N GLU A 53 5.59 -1.62 5.69
CA GLU A 53 6.63 -0.77 5.10
C GLU A 53 6.33 0.72 5.32
N ALA A 54 5.08 1.16 5.16
CA ALA A 54 4.67 2.53 5.40
C ALA A 54 4.70 2.90 6.90
N TRP A 55 4.23 2.00 7.77
CA TRP A 55 4.28 2.16 9.23
C TRP A 55 5.72 2.35 9.74
N ARG A 56 6.62 1.43 9.38
CA ARG A 56 8.04 1.50 9.77
C ARG A 56 8.72 2.76 9.21
N ALA A 57 8.36 3.17 8.00
CA ALA A 57 8.85 4.43 7.44
C ALA A 57 8.40 5.65 8.26
N ALA A 58 7.14 5.68 8.70
CA ALA A 58 6.61 6.72 9.56
C ALA A 58 7.34 6.76 10.92
N GLU A 59 7.55 5.61 11.56
CA GLU A 59 8.32 5.51 12.82
C GLU A 59 9.75 6.03 12.67
N VAL A 60 10.45 5.60 11.61
CA VAL A 60 11.80 6.07 11.32
C VAL A 60 11.83 7.58 11.07
N MET A 61 10.82 8.15 10.43
CA MET A 61 10.77 9.59 10.20
C MET A 61 10.38 10.39 11.45
N ARG A 62 9.55 9.83 12.34
CA ARG A 62 9.27 10.42 13.66
C ARG A 62 10.54 10.52 14.51
N THR A 63 11.36 9.48 14.54
CA THR A 63 12.65 9.52 15.25
C THR A 63 13.65 10.54 14.66
N ARG A 64 13.41 11.00 13.42
CA ARG A 64 14.18 12.05 12.74
C ARG A 64 13.56 13.44 12.82
N GLY A 65 12.50 13.61 13.63
CA GLY A 65 11.88 14.91 13.90
C GLY A 65 10.68 15.27 13.02
N ALA A 66 10.24 14.39 12.10
CA ALA A 66 9.01 14.63 11.36
C ALA A 66 7.77 14.42 12.24
N ASP A 67 6.82 15.37 12.23
CA ASP A 67 5.53 15.26 12.93
C ASP A 67 4.54 14.37 12.15
N VAL A 68 4.82 13.05 12.09
CA VAL A 68 3.92 12.07 11.50
C VAL A 68 2.90 11.62 12.54
N ARG A 69 1.62 11.92 12.30
CA ARG A 69 0.53 11.73 13.28
C ARG A 69 -0.31 10.48 13.05
N ALA A 70 -0.39 10.01 11.80
CA ALA A 70 -1.24 8.88 11.46
C ALA A 70 -0.76 8.14 10.21
N VAL A 71 -1.08 6.85 10.17
CA VAL A 71 -0.99 5.97 9.00
C VAL A 71 -2.30 5.22 8.91
N THR A 72 -3.06 5.39 7.83
CA THR A 72 -4.38 4.80 7.68
C THR A 72 -4.42 3.80 6.53
N ALA A 73 -5.00 2.63 6.79
CA ALA A 73 -5.16 1.60 5.80
C ALA A 73 -6.29 1.99 4.86
N TRP A 74 -6.02 1.95 3.57
CA TRP A 74 -7.08 1.96 2.58
C TRP A 74 -7.23 0.54 2.02
N ALA A 75 -8.41 -0.08 2.07
CA ALA A 75 -9.68 0.44 2.55
C ALA A 75 -10.15 -0.24 3.85
N LEU A 76 -11.06 0.40 4.60
CA LEU A 76 -11.69 -0.24 5.76
C LEU A 76 -12.58 -1.40 5.29
N LEU A 77 -13.54 -1.09 4.41
CA LEU A 77 -14.25 -2.08 3.60
C LEU A 77 -13.61 -2.07 2.21
N GLY A 78 -13.52 -3.23 1.56
CA GLY A 78 -12.93 -3.34 0.23
C GLY A 78 -13.62 -2.50 -0.86
N SER A 79 -13.04 -2.51 -2.05
CA SER A 79 -13.50 -1.70 -3.19
C SER A 79 -13.65 -2.54 -4.45
N PHE A 80 -14.67 -2.23 -5.25
CA PHE A 80 -14.86 -2.80 -6.58
C PHE A 80 -14.13 -1.99 -7.65
N ASP A 81 -13.48 -2.68 -8.57
CA ASP A 81 -12.86 -2.17 -9.80
C ASP A 81 -11.82 -1.05 -9.57
N TRP A 82 -11.26 -0.97 -8.36
CA TRP A 82 -10.25 0.04 -8.00
C TRP A 82 -8.93 -0.15 -8.74
N ASP A 83 -8.61 -1.39 -9.16
CA ASP A 83 -7.50 -1.70 -10.07
C ASP A 83 -7.62 -0.99 -11.43
N SER A 84 -8.83 -0.53 -11.78
CA SER A 84 -9.13 0.28 -12.95
C SER A 84 -9.49 1.73 -12.62
N LEU A 85 -9.28 2.18 -11.38
CA LEU A 85 -9.75 3.48 -10.87
C LEU A 85 -11.25 3.69 -11.12
N VAL A 86 -12.04 2.60 -11.04
CA VAL A 86 -13.50 2.62 -11.27
C VAL A 86 -13.87 3.12 -12.69
N THR A 87 -12.94 3.01 -13.65
CA THR A 87 -13.19 3.36 -15.06
C THR A 87 -13.76 2.20 -15.88
N ARG A 88 -13.78 0.99 -15.31
CA ARG A 88 -14.32 -0.22 -15.91
C ARG A 88 -15.22 -0.93 -14.90
N ALA A 89 -16.28 -1.58 -15.37
CA ALA A 89 -17.19 -2.37 -14.54
C ALA A 89 -16.88 -3.86 -14.73
N ASN A 90 -15.73 -4.30 -14.23
CA ASN A 90 -15.32 -5.71 -14.34
C ASN A 90 -15.87 -6.56 -13.18
N GLY A 91 -16.36 -5.93 -12.11
CA GLY A 91 -16.81 -6.61 -10.89
C GLY A 91 -15.65 -7.15 -10.04
N ASN A 92 -14.43 -6.65 -10.24
CA ASN A 92 -13.26 -7.09 -9.49
C ASN A 92 -13.32 -6.53 -8.06
N TYR A 93 -13.53 -7.39 -7.07
CA TYR A 93 -13.51 -6.95 -5.68
C TYR A 93 -12.13 -7.15 -5.04
N GLU A 94 -11.63 -6.12 -4.39
CA GLU A 94 -10.44 -6.19 -3.53
C GLU A 94 -10.84 -5.97 -2.07
N ALA A 95 -10.59 -6.96 -1.22
CA ALA A 95 -10.87 -6.85 0.21
C ALA A 95 -9.98 -5.82 0.92
N GLY A 96 -10.54 -5.12 1.89
CA GLY A 96 -9.80 -4.21 2.78
C GLY A 96 -9.45 -4.85 4.11
N ALA A 97 -9.44 -4.05 5.18
CA ALA A 97 -9.40 -4.56 6.55
C ALA A 97 -10.57 -5.53 6.82
N PHE A 98 -11.71 -5.29 6.18
CA PHE A 98 -12.85 -6.19 6.18
C PHE A 98 -13.28 -6.59 4.76
N ASP A 99 -13.66 -7.85 4.62
CA ASP A 99 -14.27 -8.44 3.43
C ASP A 99 -15.80 -8.44 3.57
N VAL A 100 -16.51 -8.20 2.47
CA VAL A 100 -17.99 -8.20 2.40
C VAL A 100 -18.54 -9.13 1.31
N THR A 101 -17.68 -9.91 0.64
CA THR A 101 -18.06 -10.76 -0.52
C THR A 101 -19.15 -11.78 -0.22
N ASN A 102 -19.25 -12.25 1.03
CA ASN A 102 -20.26 -13.21 1.46
C ASN A 102 -21.54 -12.54 1.99
N GLY A 103 -21.72 -11.23 1.80
CA GLY A 103 -22.86 -10.47 2.30
C GLY A 103 -22.78 -10.10 3.79
N MET A 104 -21.67 -10.41 4.46
CA MET A 104 -21.41 -10.05 5.85
C MET A 104 -20.04 -9.39 5.99
N VAL A 105 -19.89 -8.47 6.95
CA VAL A 105 -18.59 -7.84 7.25
C VAL A 105 -17.72 -8.83 8.03
N GLN A 106 -16.62 -9.27 7.43
CA GLN A 106 -15.68 -10.24 8.03
C GLN A 106 -14.29 -9.64 8.13
N PRO A 107 -13.60 -9.73 9.29
CA PRO A 107 -12.25 -9.21 9.43
C PRO A 107 -11.26 -10.04 8.61
N THR A 108 -10.36 -9.38 7.88
CA THR A 108 -9.22 -10.02 7.22
C THR A 108 -8.01 -10.08 8.16
N ALA A 109 -6.95 -10.78 7.76
CA ALA A 109 -5.69 -10.76 8.51
C ALA A 109 -5.10 -9.34 8.63
N LEU A 110 -5.41 -8.44 7.67
CA LEU A 110 -5.05 -7.03 7.75
C LEU A 110 -5.73 -6.34 8.93
N ALA A 111 -7.03 -6.57 9.20
CA ALA A 111 -7.69 -6.00 10.38
C ALA A 111 -7.01 -6.43 11.69
N SER A 112 -6.68 -7.72 11.81
CA SER A 112 -5.97 -8.24 13.00
C SER A 112 -4.60 -7.60 13.18
N MET A 113 -3.84 -7.41 12.09
CA MET A 113 -2.55 -6.72 12.13
C MET A 113 -2.72 -5.25 12.55
N LEU A 114 -3.69 -4.53 11.96
CA LEU A 114 -3.96 -3.13 12.28
C LEU A 114 -4.34 -2.94 13.76
N GLN A 115 -5.14 -3.84 14.32
CA GLN A 115 -5.48 -3.82 15.75
C GLN A 115 -4.24 -4.00 16.63
N ARG A 116 -3.35 -4.94 16.26
CA ARG A 116 -2.10 -5.19 17.00
C ARG A 116 -1.17 -3.97 16.99
N ILE A 117 -0.87 -3.40 15.83
CA ILE A 117 0.03 -2.23 15.78
C ILE A 117 -0.58 -1.00 16.48
N ALA A 118 -1.91 -0.85 16.45
CA ALA A 118 -2.58 0.26 17.13
C ALA A 118 -2.51 0.13 18.65
N ARG A 119 -2.49 -1.11 19.17
CA ARG A 119 -2.47 -1.40 20.61
C ARG A 119 -1.04 -1.51 21.16
N ASP A 120 -0.20 -2.27 20.47
CA ASP A 120 1.09 -2.75 20.96
C ASP A 120 2.27 -2.05 20.28
N HIS A 121 2.00 -1.17 19.30
CA HIS A 121 3.01 -0.48 18.48
C HIS A 121 4.04 -1.42 17.83
N SER A 122 3.70 -2.70 17.68
CA SER A 122 4.55 -3.71 17.07
C SER A 122 3.73 -4.78 16.39
N PHE A 123 4.31 -5.39 15.36
CA PHE A 123 3.77 -6.56 14.68
C PHE A 123 4.93 -7.34 14.07
N ASP A 124 5.25 -8.46 14.72
CA ASP A 124 6.24 -9.41 14.27
C ASP A 124 5.51 -10.69 13.84
N ASP A 125 5.66 -11.03 12.57
CA ASP A 125 5.00 -12.17 11.95
C ASP A 125 5.86 -12.67 10.77
N PRO A 126 5.99 -14.00 10.57
CA PRO A 126 6.75 -14.57 9.46
C PRO A 126 6.35 -14.04 8.08
N ILE A 127 5.12 -13.54 7.92
CA ILE A 127 4.65 -12.90 6.69
C ILE A 127 5.57 -11.75 6.23
N LEU A 128 6.24 -11.07 7.17
CA LEU A 128 7.12 -9.93 6.91
C LEU A 128 8.55 -10.34 6.51
N GLU A 129 8.91 -11.62 6.59
CA GLU A 129 10.25 -12.11 6.23
C GLU A 129 10.48 -12.10 4.71
N SER A 130 9.40 -12.15 3.94
CA SER A 130 9.46 -12.13 2.48
C SER A 130 9.23 -10.74 1.91
N SER A 131 9.91 -10.43 0.81
CA SER A 131 9.72 -9.18 0.08
C SER A 131 8.38 -9.15 -0.64
N GLY A 132 7.68 -8.02 -0.54
CA GLY A 132 6.44 -7.79 -1.28
C GLY A 132 6.64 -7.80 -2.81
N TRP A 133 5.56 -8.07 -3.55
CA TRP A 133 5.62 -8.22 -5.00
C TRP A 133 6.12 -6.96 -5.73
N TRP A 134 5.90 -5.77 -5.16
CA TRP A 134 6.39 -4.48 -5.69
C TRP A 134 7.91 -4.33 -5.66
N ARG A 135 8.63 -5.24 -4.99
CA ARG A 135 10.10 -5.29 -5.02
C ARG A 135 10.64 -6.29 -6.05
N ARG A 136 9.79 -7.17 -6.58
CA ARG A 136 10.17 -8.24 -7.52
C ARG A 136 10.24 -7.69 -8.93
N ARG A 137 11.19 -8.18 -9.75
CA ARG A 137 11.30 -7.77 -11.16
C ARG A 137 10.06 -8.13 -12.00
N SER A 138 9.36 -9.20 -11.62
CA SER A 138 8.13 -9.65 -12.28
C SER A 138 6.98 -8.65 -12.24
N ARG A 139 7.08 -7.57 -11.43
CA ARG A 139 6.09 -6.50 -11.38
C ARG A 139 6.02 -5.66 -12.66
N LEU A 140 7.09 -5.65 -13.45
CA LEU A 140 7.19 -4.77 -14.62
C LEU A 140 6.28 -5.27 -15.74
N ARG A 141 5.30 -4.44 -16.13
CA ARG A 141 4.57 -4.65 -17.38
C ARG A 141 5.46 -4.15 -18.51
N LEU A 142 6.22 -5.04 -19.13
CA LEU A 142 6.93 -4.72 -20.37
C LEU A 142 5.86 -4.39 -21.42
N ALA A 143 5.84 -3.15 -21.89
CA ALA A 143 5.16 -2.83 -23.13
C ALA A 143 5.99 -3.48 -24.26
N ILE A 144 5.71 -4.76 -24.56
CA ILE A 144 6.12 -5.32 -25.85
C ILE A 144 5.20 -4.67 -26.89
N LYS A 145 5.57 -3.49 -27.36
CA LYS A 145 5.28 -3.12 -28.75
C LYS A 145 6.41 -3.69 -29.59
N SER A 146 6.35 -4.99 -29.87
CA SER A 146 6.91 -5.47 -31.13
C SER A 146 5.85 -5.08 -32.16
N GLU A 147 6.07 -3.94 -32.82
CA GLU A 147 5.45 -3.71 -34.11
C GLU A 147 5.67 -4.97 -34.94
N MET A 148 4.55 -5.60 -35.33
CA MET A 148 4.48 -6.32 -36.58
C MET A 148 4.82 -5.30 -37.68
N ALA A 149 6.10 -5.07 -37.90
CA ALA A 149 6.58 -4.57 -39.17
C ALA A 149 6.75 -5.80 -40.07
N ALA A 150 6.04 -5.73 -41.19
CA ALA A 150 5.87 -6.74 -42.21
C ALA A 150 7.18 -7.24 -42.84
#